data_AF-A0A529NTS4-F1
#
_entry.id   AF-A0A529NTS4-F1
#
_cell.length_a   1.000
_cell.length_b   1.000
_cell.length_c   1.000
_cell.angle_alpha   90.00
_cell.angle_beta   90.00
_cell.angle_gamma   90.00
#
_symmetry.space_group_name_H-M   'P 1'
#
loop_
_entity.id
_entity.type
_entity.pdbx_description
1 polymer ?
#
loop_
_entity_poly.entity_id
_entity_poly.type
_entity_poly.pdbx_seq_one_letter_code
_entity_poly.pdbx_strand_id
1 'polypeptide(L)' 'MKVQTEIHPSSVVEEGAQLGEGVRIGPFCHVGPDAVIGDRVELVGHVSVMGATTIGAA' A
#
# COMPACT_ATOMS: atom_id res chain seq x y z
N MET A 1 -0.27 13.65 16.96
CA MET A 1 0.36 12.33 16.71
C MET A 1 0.51 12.19 15.20
N LYS A 2 1.72 11.97 14.66
CA LYS A 2 1.90 11.87 13.20
C LYS A 2 1.42 10.50 12.73
N VAL A 3 0.48 10.48 11.81
CA VAL A 3 0.04 9.26 11.12
C VAL A 3 0.98 9.12 9.91
N GLN A 4 1.89 8.16 9.94
CA GLN A 4 2.88 7.95 8.87
C GLN A 4 2.60 6.62 8.17
N THR A 5 2.86 6.60 6.87
CA THR A 5 2.81 5.40 6.06
C THR A 5 4.07 4.58 6.28
N GLU A 6 3.88 3.28 6.54
CA GLU A 6 4.95 2.34 6.88
C GLU A 6 5.00 1.24 5.84
N ILE A 7 6.19 1.01 5.27
CA ILE A 7 6.42 -0.02 4.26
C ILE A 7 7.51 -0.95 4.78
N HIS A 8 7.17 -2.23 4.92
CA HIS A 8 8.14 -3.24 5.31
C HIS A 8 9.24 -3.36 4.22
N PRO A 9 10.54 -3.44 4.59
CA PRO A 9 11.64 -3.43 3.62
C PRO A 9 11.63 -4.57 2.60
N SER A 10 10.92 -5.66 2.89
CA SER A 10 10.77 -6.81 1.97
C SER A 10 9.62 -6.68 0.97
N SER A 11 8.88 -5.58 1.02
CA SER A 11 7.75 -5.33 0.13
C SER A 11 8.19 -4.48 -1.05
N VAL A 12 7.55 -4.72 -2.19
CA VAL A 12 7.78 -3.98 -3.44
C VAL A 12 6.61 -3.05 -3.66
N VAL A 13 6.91 -1.76 -3.76
CA VAL A 13 5.94 -0.73 -4.17
C VAL A 13 6.51 -0.10 -5.43
N GLU A 14 5.84 -0.32 -6.55
CA GLU A 14 6.28 0.19 -7.84
C GLU A 14 6.06 1.71 -7.95
N GLU A 15 6.87 2.35 -8.79
CA GLU A 15 6.71 3.77 -9.09
C GLU A 15 5.34 4.03 -9.71
N GLY A 16 4.60 5.00 -9.15
CA GLY A 16 3.23 5.33 -9.57
C GLY A 16 2.16 4.92 -8.56
N ALA A 17 2.44 3.93 -7.70
CA ALA A 17 1.53 3.52 -6.64
C ALA A 17 1.18 4.69 -5.72
N GLN A 18 -0.11 4.86 -5.42
CA GLN A 18 -0.62 5.94 -4.58
C GLN A 18 -0.97 5.38 -3.20
N LEU A 19 -0.29 5.87 -2.16
CA LEU A 19 -0.52 5.47 -0.77
C LEU A 19 -1.05 6.66 0.03
N GLY A 20 -2.19 6.49 0.68
CA GLY A 20 -2.79 7.45 1.60
C GLY A 20 -2.05 7.55 2.94
N GLU A 21 -2.59 8.31 3.88
CA GLU A 21 -1.99 8.52 5.19
C GLU A 21 -2.18 7.31 6.11
N GLY A 22 -1.11 6.89 6.78
CA GLY A 22 -1.17 5.84 7.79
C GLY A 22 -1.35 4.44 7.24
N VAL A 23 -1.06 4.27 5.95
CA VAL A 23 -1.05 2.96 5.30
C VAL A 23 0.06 2.10 5.91
N ARG A 24 -0.23 0.81 6.09
CA ARG A 24 0.73 -0.18 6.59
C ARG A 24 0.89 -1.28 5.56
N ILE A 25 2.08 -1.42 5.01
CA ILE A 25 2.43 -2.48 4.07
C ILE A 25 3.37 -3.45 4.81
N GLY A 26 2.84 -4.58 5.28
CA GLY A 26 3.64 -5.62 5.89
C GLY A 26 4.39 -6.48 4.85
N PRO A 27 5.13 -7.51 5.28
CA PRO A 27 6.21 -8.13 4.52
C PRO A 27 5.74 -8.85 3.24
N PHE A 28 6.56 -8.79 2.20
CA PHE A 28 6.35 -9.50 0.92
C PHE A 28 5.07 -9.10 0.18
N CYS A 29 4.57 -7.88 0.42
CA CYS A 29 3.51 -7.34 -0.40
C CYS A 29 4.08 -6.79 -1.72
N HIS A 30 3.25 -6.78 -2.77
CA HIS A 30 3.56 -6.18 -4.06
C HIS A 30 2.44 -5.21 -4.45
N VAL A 31 2.76 -3.92 -4.58
CA VAL A 31 1.83 -2.87 -5.00
C VAL A 31 2.26 -2.36 -6.38
N GLY A 32 1.41 -2.57 -7.38
CA GLY A 32 1.64 -2.15 -8.75
C GLY A 32 1.49 -0.64 -8.98
N PRO A 33 1.88 -0.15 -10.17
CA PRO A 33 2.08 1.28 -10.44
C PRO A 33 0.78 2.07 -10.56
N ASP A 34 -0.36 1.40 -10.82
CA ASP A 34 -1.68 2.04 -10.92
C ASP A 34 -2.55 1.79 -9.69
N ALA A 35 -1.99 1.18 -8.63
CA ALA A 35 -2.73 0.85 -7.43
C ALA A 35 -2.93 2.09 -6.54
N VAL A 36 -4.12 2.18 -5.94
CA VAL A 36 -4.48 3.22 -4.97
C VAL A 36 -4.84 2.57 -3.64
N ILE A 37 -4.03 2.84 -2.62
CA ILE A 37 -4.24 2.36 -1.25
C ILE A 37 -4.67 3.54 -0.38
N GLY A 38 -5.93 3.55 0.05
CA GLY A 38 -6.52 4.63 0.84
C GLY A 38 -6.01 4.69 2.28
N ASP A 39 -6.37 5.76 2.97
CA ASP A 39 -5.91 6.03 4.33
C ASP A 39 -6.15 4.88 5.31
N ARG A 40 -5.17 4.64 6.19
CA ARG A 40 -5.23 3.65 7.28
C ARG A 40 -5.51 2.21 6.83
N VAL A 41 -5.34 1.91 5.53
CA VAL A 41 -5.39 0.53 5.03
C VAL A 41 -4.14 -0.23 5.46
N GLU A 42 -4.33 -1.48 5.86
CA GLU A 42 -3.25 -2.40 6.21
C GLU A 42 -3.23 -3.59 5.25
N LEU A 43 -2.13 -3.72 4.50
CA LEU A 43 -1.81 -4.93 3.74
C LEU A 43 -0.90 -5.79 4.62
N VAL A 44 -1.36 -6.98 5.03
CA VAL A 44 -0.66 -7.77 6.07
C VAL A 44 0.63 -8.38 5.54
N GLY A 45 0.56 -9.42 4.73
CA GLY A 45 1.76 -10.04 4.17
C GLY A 45 1.39 -10.93 3.01
N HIS A 46 2.26 -10.99 2.00
CA HIS A 46 1.99 -11.72 0.75
C HIS A 46 0.74 -11.23 -0.01
N VAL A 47 0.36 -9.95 0.15
CA VAL A 47 -0.74 -9.35 -0.62
C VAL A 47 -0.18 -8.76 -1.92
N SER A 48 -0.83 -9.06 -3.05
CA SER A 48 -0.53 -8.43 -4.35
C SER A 48 -1.70 -7.58 -4.81
N VAL A 49 -1.43 -6.30 -5.07
CA VAL A 49 -2.39 -5.33 -5.62
C VAL A 49 -1.87 -4.89 -6.98
N MET A 50 -2.60 -5.22 -8.05
CA MET A 50 -2.15 -5.07 -9.43
C MET A 50 -3.17 -4.32 -10.29
N GLY A 51 -2.70 -3.71 -11.38
CA GLY A 51 -3.51 -2.89 -12.27
C GLY A 51 -4.14 -1.68 -11.56
N ALA A 52 -5.16 -1.08 -12.19
CA ALA A 52 -5.91 0.05 -11.66
C ALA A 52 -6.89 -0.37 -10.53
N THR A 53 -6.34 -0.89 -9.44
CA THR A 53 -7.09 -1.38 -8.28
C THR A 53 -7.06 -0.35 -7.15
N THR A 54 -8.24 -0.03 -6.61
CA THR A 54 -8.40 0.85 -5.44
C THR A 54 -8.84 0.04 -4.22
N ILE A 55 -8.14 0.20 -3.10
CA ILE A 55 -8.48 -0.39 -1.80
C ILE A 55 -8.62 0.74 -0.77
N GLY A 56 -9.76 0.82 -0.10
CA GLY A 56 -10.05 1.88 0.89
C GLY A 56 -11.23 2.76 0.46
N ALA A 57 -11.61 3.70 1.32
CA ALA A 57 -12.68 4.65 1.03
C ALA A 57 -12.19 5.74 0.05
N ALA A 58 -13.15 6.33 -0.69
CA ALA A 58 -12.92 7.51 -1.53
C ALA A 58 -12.68 8.78 -0.70
#